data_AF-Q1JW44-F1
#
_entry.id   AF-Q1JW44-F1
#
_cell.length_a   1.000
_cell.length_b   1.000
_cell.length_c   1.000
_cell.angle_alpha   90.00
_cell.angle_beta   90.00
_cell.angle_gamma   90.00
#
_symmetry.space_group_name_H-M   'P 1'
#
loop_
_entity.id
_entity.type
_entity.pdbx_description
1 polymer ?
#
loop_
_entity_poly.entity_id
_entity_poly.type
_entity_poly.pdbx_seq_one_letter_code
_entity_poly.pdbx_strand_id
1 'polypeptide(L)'
;MFNNLQSILSQQSETFSGIFRVRYPAWGQTRHGDPYVKMSIEDNSASIQAYCCRKLTAYELSLRDLMCSQIEGRIREYKQEKIIQIVSSSPCEAEQREQAIQLIPMSVCPQPWLLSYLESAVERITIAPLRTFVNSVLADDTIAFPYIACPASLKHHHNYPGGLLAHSLECFQMVEKHYHFPRQDYELGLASALFHDIGKILTMTHTMKRTTIGATTEHEKLTFEVLAPYLQELAKNWPDGEKQLRYLLSWKLKRRIPRYNMADLVACCDRISAGADMQKKRLAS
;
A
#
# COMPACT_ATOMS: atom_id res chain seq x y z
N MET A 1 2.79 9.74 -17.33
CA MET A 1 2.68 10.97 -16.50
C MET A 1 2.77 10.54 -15.05
N PHE A 2 3.58 11.22 -14.25
CA PHE A 2 3.63 10.96 -12.81
C PHE A 2 2.39 11.58 -12.17
N ASN A 3 1.51 10.74 -11.62
CA ASN A 3 0.36 11.19 -10.83
C ASN A 3 0.88 11.56 -9.44
N ASN A 4 1.17 12.85 -9.23
CA ASN A 4 1.54 13.37 -7.92
C ASN A 4 0.73 14.64 -7.68
N LEU A 5 -0.32 14.53 -6.87
CA LEU A 5 -1.26 15.59 -6.58
C LEU A 5 -0.54 16.78 -5.92
N GLN A 6 0.41 16.53 -5.01
CA GLN A 6 1.19 17.61 -4.40
C GLN A 6 1.96 18.44 -5.47
N SER A 7 2.52 17.78 -6.48
CA SER A 7 3.19 18.43 -7.61
C SER A 7 2.22 19.25 -8.45
N ILE A 8 1.05 18.69 -8.77
CA ILE A 8 -0.02 19.40 -9.49
C ILE A 8 -0.45 20.67 -8.72
N LEU A 9 -0.59 20.57 -7.39
CA LEU A 9 -0.96 21.71 -6.54
C LEU A 9 0.14 22.77 -6.42
N SER A 10 1.40 22.41 -6.65
CA SER A 10 2.54 23.33 -6.64
C SER A 10 2.75 24.06 -7.99
N GLN A 11 2.23 23.51 -9.08
CA GLN A 11 2.35 24.10 -10.40
C GLN A 11 1.42 25.33 -10.54
N GLN A 12 1.82 26.26 -11.43
CA GLN A 12 0.99 27.42 -11.79
C GLN A 12 -0.05 27.10 -12.87
N SER A 13 -0.25 25.83 -13.22
CA SER A 13 -1.24 25.42 -14.22
C SER A 13 -2.65 25.58 -13.65
N GLU A 14 -3.56 26.20 -14.42
CA GLU A 14 -4.97 26.31 -14.05
C GLU A 14 -5.73 24.98 -14.22
N THR A 15 -5.23 24.08 -15.07
CA THR A 15 -5.86 22.79 -15.38
C THR A 15 -4.93 21.62 -15.08
N PHE A 16 -5.51 20.46 -14.80
CA PHE A 16 -4.77 19.22 -14.61
C PHE A 16 -5.58 17.99 -15.07
N SER A 17 -4.86 16.90 -15.29
CA SER A 17 -5.42 15.57 -15.58
C SER A 17 -4.55 14.52 -14.89
N GLY A 18 -5.19 13.51 -14.28
CA GLY A 18 -4.49 12.41 -13.60
C GLY A 18 -5.45 11.38 -13.02
N ILE A 19 -4.91 10.28 -12.50
CA ILE A 19 -5.69 9.30 -11.74
C ILE A 19 -5.57 9.61 -10.25
N PHE A 20 -6.72 9.65 -9.56
CA PHE A 20 -6.79 9.88 -8.13
C PHE A 20 -7.86 8.98 -7.49
N ARG A 21 -7.79 8.83 -6.16
CA ARG A 21 -8.87 8.22 -5.38
C ARG A 21 -9.92 9.26 -5.04
N VAL A 22 -11.18 8.90 -5.28
CA VAL A 22 -12.34 9.67 -4.83
C VAL A 22 -12.59 9.37 -3.36
N ARG A 23 -12.79 10.41 -2.55
CA ARG A 23 -13.06 10.29 -1.11
C ARG A 23 -14.28 11.08 -0.67
N TYR A 24 -15.07 10.48 0.21
CA TYR A 24 -16.23 11.10 0.86
C TYR A 24 -17.19 11.84 -0.11
N PRO A 25 -17.65 11.22 -1.21
CA PRO A 25 -18.58 11.87 -2.12
C PRO A 25 -19.91 12.17 -1.43
N ALA A 26 -20.31 13.44 -1.43
CA ALA A 26 -21.53 13.94 -0.81
C ALA A 26 -22.32 14.79 -1.81
N TRP A 27 -23.57 14.42 -2.03
CA TRP A 27 -24.47 15.11 -2.95
C TRP A 27 -25.15 16.30 -2.26
N GLY A 28 -25.27 17.42 -2.99
CA GLY A 28 -25.90 18.63 -2.48
C GLY A 28 -26.52 19.48 -3.59
N GLN A 29 -27.07 20.63 -3.20
CA GLN A 29 -27.63 21.65 -4.09
C GLN A 29 -27.09 23.03 -3.71
N THR A 30 -26.78 23.83 -4.73
CA THR A 30 -26.41 25.23 -4.56
C THR A 30 -27.62 26.04 -4.11
N ARG A 31 -27.39 27.30 -3.73
CA ARG A 31 -28.48 28.24 -3.37
C ARG A 31 -29.50 28.45 -4.50
N HIS A 32 -29.10 28.22 -5.74
CA HIS A 32 -29.96 28.33 -6.93
C HIS A 32 -30.63 27.01 -7.32
N GLY A 33 -30.47 25.95 -6.50
CA GLY A 33 -31.04 24.62 -6.76
C GLY A 33 -30.19 23.73 -7.66
N ASP A 34 -29.14 24.27 -8.30
CA ASP A 34 -28.24 23.47 -9.13
C ASP A 34 -27.54 22.41 -8.28
N PRO A 35 -27.60 21.13 -8.64
CA PRO A 35 -26.99 20.14 -7.80
C PRO A 35 -25.47 20.03 -8.03
N TYR A 36 -24.77 19.52 -7.04
CA TYR A 36 -23.33 19.27 -7.09
C TYR A 36 -22.93 18.07 -6.23
N VAL A 37 -21.72 17.56 -6.46
CA VAL A 37 -21.05 16.60 -5.58
C VAL A 37 -19.85 17.30 -4.96
N LYS A 38 -19.76 17.27 -3.63
CA LYS A 38 -18.55 17.61 -2.88
C LYS A 38 -17.83 16.32 -2.55
N MET A 39 -16.53 16.24 -2.84
CA MET A 39 -15.69 15.08 -2.53
C MET A 39 -14.27 15.56 -2.28
N SER A 40 -13.40 14.71 -1.76
CA SER A 40 -11.95 14.94 -1.84
C SER A 40 -11.36 14.06 -2.92
N ILE A 41 -10.32 14.54 -3.60
CA ILE A 41 -9.45 13.67 -4.39
C ILE A 41 -8.13 13.49 -3.64
N GLU A 42 -7.61 12.28 -3.65
CA GLU A 42 -6.47 11.91 -2.81
C GLU A 42 -5.56 10.91 -3.53
N ASP A 43 -4.27 10.99 -3.24
CA ASP A 43 -3.24 10.03 -3.60
C ASP A 43 -2.29 9.84 -2.40
N ASN A 44 -1.12 9.23 -2.59
CA ASN A 44 -0.14 9.05 -1.51
C ASN A 44 0.61 10.33 -1.10
N SER A 45 0.37 11.45 -1.80
CA SER A 45 1.12 12.71 -1.68
C SER A 45 0.29 13.86 -1.10
N ALA A 46 -1.01 13.95 -1.44
CA ALA A 46 -1.89 15.03 -1.00
C ALA A 46 -3.37 14.60 -0.97
N SER A 47 -4.19 15.41 -0.29
CA SER A 47 -5.66 15.35 -0.33
C SER A 47 -6.19 16.77 -0.53
N ILE A 48 -7.16 16.95 -1.43
CA ILE A 48 -7.75 18.26 -1.69
C ILE A 48 -9.24 18.17 -1.96
N GLN A 49 -9.98 19.19 -1.53
CA GLN A 49 -11.40 19.32 -1.76
C GLN A 49 -11.70 19.55 -3.25
N ALA A 50 -12.62 18.76 -3.79
CA ALA A 50 -13.09 18.84 -5.16
C ALA A 50 -14.62 18.97 -5.24
N TYR A 51 -15.10 19.65 -6.28
CA TYR A 51 -16.51 19.87 -6.58
C TYR A 51 -16.82 19.48 -8.03
N CYS A 52 -17.90 18.73 -8.23
CA CYS A 52 -18.42 18.37 -9.54
C CYS A 52 -19.85 18.94 -9.71
N CYS A 53 -20.10 19.72 -10.76
CA CYS A 53 -21.42 20.31 -11.04
C CYS A 53 -22.29 19.38 -11.89
N ARG A 54 -23.59 19.26 -11.57
CA ARG A 54 -24.53 18.24 -12.08
C ARG A 54 -24.92 18.34 -13.59
N LYS A 55 -24.27 19.12 -14.45
CA LYS A 55 -24.52 19.01 -15.91
C LYS A 55 -24.01 17.67 -16.54
N LEU A 56 -23.41 16.79 -15.73
CA LEU A 56 -22.77 15.51 -16.11
C LEU A 56 -23.58 14.23 -15.71
N THR A 57 -24.92 14.28 -15.54
CA THR A 57 -25.59 13.44 -14.52
C THR A 57 -26.67 12.44 -14.90
N ALA A 58 -26.86 12.07 -16.16
CA ALA A 58 -27.83 11.00 -16.42
C ALA A 58 -27.23 9.58 -16.34
N TYR A 59 -25.95 9.38 -16.70
CA TYR A 59 -25.38 8.02 -16.85
C TYR A 59 -23.92 7.83 -16.40
N GLU A 60 -23.15 8.89 -16.07
CA GLU A 60 -21.68 8.83 -16.18
C GLU A 60 -20.85 8.89 -14.86
N LEU A 61 -21.45 9.13 -13.69
CA LEU A 61 -20.67 9.23 -12.43
C LEU A 61 -21.20 8.30 -11.35
N SER A 62 -20.75 7.05 -11.38
CA SER A 62 -20.86 6.11 -10.25
C SER A 62 -19.79 6.38 -9.19
N LEU A 63 -19.58 7.65 -8.82
CA LEU A 63 -18.57 8.05 -7.84
C LEU A 63 -18.83 7.37 -6.50
N ARG A 64 -17.93 6.48 -6.11
CA ARG A 64 -17.94 5.78 -4.83
C ARG A 64 -16.71 6.17 -4.03
N ASP A 65 -16.84 6.13 -2.72
CA ASP A 65 -15.68 6.29 -1.84
C ASP A 65 -14.63 5.23 -2.19
N LEU A 66 -13.36 5.62 -2.17
CA LEU A 66 -12.20 4.83 -2.56
C LEU A 66 -12.14 4.43 -4.03
N MET A 67 -13.01 4.91 -4.91
CA MET A 67 -12.92 4.60 -6.34
C MET A 67 -11.69 5.26 -6.98
N CYS A 68 -10.93 4.51 -7.79
CA CYS A 68 -9.94 5.08 -8.71
C CYS A 68 -10.67 5.73 -9.89
N SER A 69 -10.33 6.98 -10.20
CA SER A 69 -10.92 7.69 -11.32
C SER A 69 -9.87 8.52 -12.04
N GLN A 70 -9.90 8.50 -13.37
CA GLN A 70 -9.28 9.54 -14.17
C GLN A 70 -10.09 10.82 -13.93
N ILE A 71 -9.42 11.91 -13.57
CA ILE A 71 -10.04 13.19 -13.27
C ILE A 71 -9.33 14.27 -14.06
N GLU A 72 -10.13 15.04 -14.80
CA GLU A 72 -9.69 16.31 -15.38
C GLU A 72 -10.38 17.44 -14.62
N GLY A 73 -9.62 18.46 -14.26
CA GLY A 73 -10.13 19.51 -13.42
C GLY A 73 -9.41 20.83 -13.60
N ARG A 74 -9.97 21.85 -12.95
CA ARG A 74 -9.37 23.17 -12.81
C ARG A 74 -9.07 23.46 -11.35
N ILE A 75 -7.88 23.98 -11.08
CA ILE A 75 -7.53 24.49 -9.75
C ILE A 75 -8.17 25.87 -9.63
N ARG A 76 -8.95 26.08 -8.56
CA ARG A 76 -9.56 27.35 -8.23
C ARG A 76 -9.19 27.76 -6.81
N GLU A 77 -9.31 29.04 -6.52
CA GLU A 77 -9.17 29.55 -5.16
C GLU A 77 -10.56 29.91 -4.61
N TYR A 78 -10.88 29.44 -3.42
CA TYR A 78 -12.12 29.73 -2.73
C TYR A 78 -11.82 30.01 -1.26
N LYS A 79 -12.15 31.22 -0.79
CA LYS A 79 -11.83 31.68 0.57
C LYS A 79 -10.34 31.51 0.94
N GLN A 80 -9.44 31.84 0.02
CA GLN A 80 -7.98 31.70 0.16
C GLN A 80 -7.47 30.24 0.24
N GLU A 81 -8.32 29.26 -0.03
CA GLU A 81 -7.94 27.85 -0.13
C GLU A 81 -8.02 27.36 -1.58
N LYS A 82 -7.07 26.53 -2.00
CA LYS A 82 -7.16 25.85 -3.29
C LYS A 82 -8.24 24.77 -3.23
N ILE A 83 -9.10 24.74 -4.24
CA ILE A 83 -10.10 23.70 -4.47
C ILE A 83 -10.02 23.24 -5.92
N ILE A 84 -10.53 22.04 -6.18
CA ILE A 84 -10.62 21.50 -7.53
C ILE A 84 -12.06 21.59 -8.03
N GLN A 85 -12.23 22.16 -9.22
CA GLN A 85 -13.46 21.99 -9.98
C GLN A 85 -13.25 20.86 -10.99
N ILE A 86 -13.99 19.77 -10.83
CA ILE A 86 -13.94 18.63 -11.75
C ILE A 86 -14.68 19.00 -13.03
N VAL A 87 -14.01 18.78 -14.17
CA VAL A 87 -14.54 18.99 -15.53
C VAL A 87 -15.05 17.68 -16.09
N SER A 88 -14.28 16.61 -15.95
CA SER A 88 -14.64 15.26 -16.36
C SER A 88 -14.08 14.25 -15.36
N SER A 89 -14.77 13.12 -15.21
CA SER A 89 -14.25 11.99 -14.45
C SER A 89 -14.80 10.69 -15.01
N SER A 90 -13.92 9.70 -15.12
CA SER A 90 -14.29 8.35 -15.56
C SER A 90 -13.64 7.31 -14.64
N PRO A 91 -14.30 6.15 -14.44
CA PRO A 91 -13.66 5.00 -13.81
C PRO A 91 -12.33 4.68 -14.47
N CYS A 92 -11.32 4.36 -13.65
CA CYS A 92 -10.07 3.83 -14.15
C CYS A 92 -10.02 2.33 -13.88
N GLU A 93 -9.76 1.53 -14.92
CA GLU A 93 -9.64 0.07 -14.82
C GLU A 93 -8.32 -0.37 -14.15
N ALA A 94 -8.34 -1.60 -13.62
CA ALA A 94 -7.30 -2.21 -12.78
C ALA A 94 -5.92 -2.41 -13.45
N GLU A 95 -5.75 -2.04 -14.71
CA GLU A 95 -4.55 -2.30 -15.52
C GLU A 95 -3.41 -1.31 -15.26
N GLN A 96 -3.64 -0.25 -14.48
CA GLN A 96 -2.60 0.71 -14.08
C GLN A 96 -1.85 0.27 -12.80
N ARG A 97 -1.66 -1.05 -12.62
CA ARG A 97 -1.00 -1.67 -11.44
C ARG A 97 0.39 -1.13 -11.15
N GLU A 98 1.09 -0.60 -12.17
CA GLU A 98 2.45 -0.07 -12.01
C GLU A 98 2.53 1.16 -11.09
N GLN A 99 1.41 1.87 -10.85
CA GLN A 99 1.35 3.05 -9.97
C GLN A 99 0.49 2.80 -8.72
N ALA A 100 0.25 1.54 -8.36
CA ALA A 100 -0.65 1.18 -7.26
C ALA A 100 -0.40 1.96 -5.95
N ILE A 101 0.87 2.12 -5.58
CA ILE A 101 1.27 2.81 -4.35
C ILE A 101 0.91 4.29 -4.38
N GLN A 102 1.09 4.96 -5.54
CA GLN A 102 0.73 6.36 -5.72
C GLN A 102 -0.78 6.56 -5.52
N LEU A 103 -1.58 5.57 -5.89
CA LEU A 103 -3.04 5.59 -5.76
C LEU A 103 -3.55 5.13 -4.38
N ILE A 104 -2.67 4.89 -3.40
CA ILE A 104 -3.08 4.65 -2.02
C ILE A 104 -3.42 6.00 -1.37
N PRO A 105 -4.66 6.21 -0.92
CA PRO A 105 -5.04 7.48 -0.30
C PRO A 105 -4.38 7.61 1.08
N MET A 106 -3.64 8.71 1.31
CA MET A 106 -2.94 8.96 2.58
C MET A 106 -3.81 8.79 3.83
N SER A 107 -5.07 9.20 3.79
CA SER A 107 -5.97 9.14 4.94
C SER A 107 -6.47 7.73 5.29
N VAL A 108 -6.14 6.71 4.48
CA VAL A 108 -6.30 5.29 4.87
C VAL A 108 -5.07 4.78 5.64
N CYS A 109 -3.92 5.44 5.49
CA CYS A 109 -2.69 5.10 6.20
C CYS A 109 -2.61 5.87 7.54
N PRO A 110 -2.62 5.20 8.71
CA PRO A 110 -2.48 5.88 9.99
C PRO A 110 -1.15 6.64 10.15
N GLN A 111 -0.13 6.24 9.39
CA GLN A 111 1.18 6.90 9.33
C GLN A 111 1.54 7.23 7.87
N PRO A 112 0.96 8.30 7.29
CA PRO A 112 1.06 8.59 5.86
C PRO A 112 2.49 8.71 5.32
N TRP A 113 3.43 9.15 6.15
CA TRP A 113 4.85 9.27 5.76
C TRP A 113 5.46 7.91 5.39
N LEU A 114 4.92 6.77 5.84
CA LEU A 114 5.41 5.44 5.45
C LEU A 114 5.15 5.13 3.97
N LEU A 115 4.20 5.81 3.31
CA LEU A 115 3.88 5.55 1.91
C LEU A 115 5.03 5.94 0.97
N SER A 116 5.79 6.99 1.28
CA SER A 116 6.97 7.35 0.49
C SER A 116 8.12 6.34 0.68
N TYR A 117 8.30 5.81 1.90
CA TYR A 117 9.25 4.72 2.13
C TYR A 117 8.84 3.43 1.41
N LEU A 118 7.54 3.12 1.37
CA LEU A 118 7.01 1.99 0.60
C LEU A 118 7.26 2.17 -0.90
N GLU A 119 6.98 3.35 -1.44
CA GLU A 119 7.27 3.68 -2.85
C GLU A 119 8.76 3.49 -3.17
N SER A 120 9.66 4.08 -2.38
CA SER A 120 11.10 3.89 -2.54
C SER A 120 11.54 2.43 -2.38
N ALA A 121 10.94 1.66 -1.48
CA ALA A 121 11.24 0.24 -1.31
C ALA A 121 10.86 -0.57 -2.56
N VAL A 122 9.71 -0.29 -3.16
CA VAL A 122 9.28 -0.97 -4.39
C VAL A 122 10.14 -0.58 -5.59
N GLU A 123 10.62 0.67 -5.67
CA GLU A 123 11.56 1.12 -6.72
C GLU A 123 12.90 0.37 -6.70
N ARG A 124 13.33 -0.16 -5.54
CA ARG A 124 14.54 -1.01 -5.44
C ARG A 124 14.38 -2.38 -6.08
N ILE A 125 13.16 -2.84 -6.33
CA ILE A 125 12.87 -4.13 -6.94
C ILE A 125 12.81 -3.93 -8.45
N THR A 126 13.84 -4.40 -9.14
CA THR A 126 14.10 -4.12 -10.55
C THR A 126 13.95 -5.35 -11.45
N ILE A 127 13.93 -6.56 -10.89
CA ILE A 127 13.59 -7.78 -11.62
C ILE A 127 12.13 -7.70 -12.04
N ALA A 128 11.89 -7.57 -13.35
CA ALA A 128 10.57 -7.28 -13.92
C ALA A 128 9.43 -8.19 -13.40
N PRO A 129 9.51 -9.53 -13.44
CA PRO A 129 8.43 -10.38 -12.94
C PRO A 129 8.18 -10.20 -11.43
N LEU A 130 9.23 -9.94 -10.64
CA LEU A 130 9.10 -9.69 -9.20
C LEU A 130 8.48 -8.33 -8.90
N ARG A 131 8.86 -7.29 -9.66
CA ARG A 131 8.25 -5.96 -9.57
C ARG A 131 6.76 -6.02 -9.90
N THR A 132 6.39 -6.75 -10.96
CA THR A 132 4.98 -6.99 -11.32
C THR A 132 4.22 -7.72 -10.22
N PHE A 133 4.84 -8.71 -9.56
CA PHE A 133 4.26 -9.38 -8.40
C PHE A 133 4.00 -8.40 -7.26
N VAL A 134 4.99 -7.61 -6.84
CA VAL A 134 4.87 -6.63 -5.74
C VAL A 134 3.79 -5.59 -6.04
N ASN A 135 3.82 -5.00 -7.23
CA ASN A 135 2.84 -4.02 -7.65
C ASN A 135 1.42 -4.61 -7.73
N SER A 136 1.28 -5.87 -8.18
CA SER A 136 -0.04 -6.51 -8.23
C SER A 136 -0.63 -6.78 -6.85
N VAL A 137 0.20 -7.15 -5.86
CA VAL A 137 -0.24 -7.29 -4.46
C VAL A 137 -0.72 -5.95 -3.90
N LEU A 138 0.03 -4.87 -4.16
CA LEU A 138 -0.28 -3.53 -3.66
C LEU A 138 -1.39 -2.82 -4.46
N ALA A 139 -1.73 -3.32 -5.65
CA ALA A 139 -2.85 -2.81 -6.47
C ALA A 139 -4.21 -3.32 -5.98
N ASP A 140 -4.24 -4.39 -5.17
CA ASP A 140 -5.47 -4.91 -4.61
C ASP A 140 -5.82 -4.17 -3.31
N ASP A 141 -6.83 -3.32 -3.36
CA ASP A 141 -7.30 -2.53 -2.22
C ASP A 141 -7.69 -3.38 -1.00
N THR A 142 -8.17 -4.60 -1.24
CA THR A 142 -8.53 -5.54 -0.17
C THR A 142 -7.31 -6.07 0.59
N ILE A 143 -6.12 -5.89 0.02
CA ILE A 143 -4.83 -6.24 0.63
C ILE A 143 -4.07 -4.99 1.06
N ALA A 144 -3.89 -4.03 0.17
CA ALA A 144 -3.05 -2.85 0.39
C ALA A 144 -3.57 -2.00 1.56
N PHE A 145 -4.87 -1.71 1.60
CA PHE A 145 -5.44 -0.87 2.67
C PHE A 145 -5.32 -1.50 4.06
N PRO A 146 -5.67 -2.78 4.29
CA PRO A 146 -5.39 -3.36 5.59
C PRO A 146 -3.88 -3.58 5.83
N TYR A 147 -3.05 -3.80 4.82
CA TYR A 147 -1.60 -3.93 4.99
C TYR A 147 -0.96 -2.65 5.54
N ILE A 148 -1.37 -1.48 5.05
CA ILE A 148 -0.87 -0.18 5.54
C ILE A 148 -1.51 0.28 6.84
N ALA A 149 -2.67 -0.28 7.23
CA ALA A 149 -3.46 0.19 8.38
C ALA A 149 -3.44 -0.76 9.58
N CYS A 150 -3.18 -2.06 9.38
CA CYS A 150 -3.17 -3.02 10.48
C CYS A 150 -1.92 -2.89 11.36
N PRO A 151 -2.02 -3.23 12.64
CA PRO A 151 -0.85 -3.48 13.50
C PRO A 151 -0.06 -4.72 13.08
N ALA A 152 1.24 -4.76 13.41
CA ALA A 152 2.05 -5.98 13.26
C ALA A 152 1.86 -6.95 14.45
N SER A 153 1.37 -6.45 15.59
CA SER A 153 1.20 -7.23 16.82
C SER A 153 0.14 -6.60 17.73
N LEU A 154 -0.51 -7.38 18.59
CA LEU A 154 -1.40 -6.83 19.63
C LEU A 154 -0.69 -6.62 20.97
N LYS A 155 0.54 -7.14 21.12
CA LYS A 155 1.23 -7.23 22.42
C LYS A 155 2.74 -6.96 22.37
N HIS A 156 3.32 -6.82 21.17
CA HIS A 156 4.77 -6.70 20.94
C HIS A 156 5.07 -5.45 20.09
N HIS A 157 6.29 -5.34 19.55
CA HIS A 157 6.72 -4.18 18.78
C HIS A 157 5.77 -3.96 17.60
N HIS A 158 5.56 -2.70 17.25
CA HIS A 158 4.58 -2.27 16.25
C HIS A 158 3.11 -2.63 16.59
N ASN A 159 2.74 -2.56 17.87
CA ASN A 159 1.36 -2.70 18.35
C ASN A 159 0.53 -1.41 18.25
N TYR A 160 0.50 -0.81 17.08
CA TYR A 160 -0.30 0.38 16.78
C TYR A 160 -0.85 0.30 15.35
N PRO A 161 -1.93 1.02 15.00
CA PRO A 161 -2.45 1.07 13.64
C PRO A 161 -1.36 1.52 12.64
N GLY A 162 -1.20 0.77 11.55
CA GLY A 162 -0.12 0.95 10.56
C GLY A 162 1.22 0.34 10.95
N GLY A 163 1.30 -0.34 12.10
CA GLY A 163 2.50 -1.02 12.56
C GLY A 163 2.98 -2.15 11.65
N LEU A 164 2.07 -2.80 10.90
CA LEU A 164 2.44 -3.87 9.97
C LEU A 164 3.37 -3.37 8.85
N LEU A 165 3.00 -2.27 8.20
CA LEU A 165 3.84 -1.64 7.18
C LEU A 165 5.18 -1.15 7.77
N ALA A 166 5.16 -0.55 8.96
CA ALA A 166 6.37 -0.10 9.65
C ALA A 166 7.35 -1.27 9.89
N HIS A 167 6.86 -2.38 10.43
CA HIS A 167 7.64 -3.60 10.66
C HIS A 167 8.24 -4.16 9.36
N SER A 168 7.42 -4.27 8.32
CA SER A 168 7.86 -4.76 7.01
C SER A 168 8.94 -3.89 6.40
N LEU A 169 8.83 -2.56 6.51
CA LEU A 169 9.84 -1.61 6.01
C LEU A 169 11.13 -1.65 6.85
N GLU A 170 11.06 -1.80 8.17
CA GLU A 170 12.25 -2.02 9.00
C GLU A 170 13.00 -3.30 8.58
N CYS A 171 12.26 -4.40 8.35
CA CYS A 171 12.84 -5.64 7.84
C CYS A 171 13.47 -5.45 6.45
N PHE A 172 12.76 -4.77 5.56
CA PHE A 172 13.26 -4.44 4.22
C PHE A 172 14.58 -3.67 4.29
N GLN A 173 14.66 -2.61 5.10
CA GLN A 173 15.87 -1.79 5.27
C GLN A 173 17.05 -2.59 5.84
N MET A 174 16.79 -3.59 6.69
CA MET A 174 17.85 -4.48 7.16
C MET A 174 18.38 -5.40 6.05
N VAL A 175 17.50 -5.93 5.20
CA VAL A 175 17.88 -6.74 4.04
C VAL A 175 18.59 -5.89 2.98
N GLU A 176 18.16 -4.64 2.77
CA GLU A 176 18.75 -3.69 1.80
C GLU A 176 20.27 -3.50 1.99
N LYS A 177 20.75 -3.60 3.24
CA LYS A 177 22.18 -3.52 3.58
C LYS A 177 23.02 -4.66 3.02
N HIS A 178 22.39 -5.71 2.50
CA HIS A 178 23.02 -6.93 2.01
C HIS A 178 23.01 -7.01 0.47
N TYR A 179 23.14 -5.85 -0.20
CA TYR A 179 23.17 -5.72 -1.66
C TYR A 179 24.32 -6.46 -2.37
N HIS A 180 25.28 -7.00 -1.62
CA HIS A 180 26.40 -7.79 -2.14
C HIS A 180 26.02 -9.24 -2.49
N PHE A 181 24.85 -9.72 -2.07
CA PHE A 181 24.32 -11.00 -2.51
C PHE A 181 23.98 -10.98 -4.01
N PRO A 182 23.92 -12.15 -4.68
CA PRO A 182 23.45 -12.21 -6.06
C PRO A 182 22.11 -11.49 -6.21
N ARG A 183 21.97 -10.67 -7.27
CA ARG A 183 20.81 -9.79 -7.48
C ARG A 183 19.46 -10.50 -7.29
N GLN A 184 19.33 -11.72 -7.81
CA GLN A 184 18.13 -12.53 -7.66
C GLN A 184 17.82 -12.83 -6.18
N ASP A 185 18.80 -13.34 -5.44
CA ASP A 185 18.63 -13.66 -4.02
C ASP A 185 18.30 -12.39 -3.22
N TYR A 186 19.01 -11.30 -3.50
CA TYR A 186 18.84 -10.00 -2.85
C TYR A 186 17.42 -9.45 -3.04
N GLU A 187 16.95 -9.31 -4.28
CA GLU A 187 15.63 -8.73 -4.54
C GLU A 187 14.48 -9.64 -4.10
N LEU A 188 14.65 -10.96 -4.17
CA LEU A 188 13.69 -11.91 -3.57
C LEU A 188 13.63 -11.77 -2.05
N GLY A 189 14.77 -11.50 -1.40
CA GLY A 189 14.85 -11.16 0.01
C GLY A 189 14.08 -9.89 0.36
N LEU A 190 14.25 -8.84 -0.45
CA LEU A 190 13.52 -7.58 -0.30
C LEU A 190 12.00 -7.78 -0.39
N ALA A 191 11.52 -8.48 -1.44
CA ALA A 191 10.10 -8.78 -1.59
C ALA A 191 9.56 -9.66 -0.45
N SER A 192 10.35 -10.65 0.00
CA SER A 192 9.99 -11.47 1.14
C SER A 192 9.92 -10.66 2.44
N ALA A 193 10.82 -9.71 2.66
CA ALA A 193 10.79 -8.87 3.84
C ALA A 193 9.53 -7.99 3.90
N LEU A 194 9.08 -7.45 2.76
CA LEU A 194 7.83 -6.69 2.68
C LEU A 194 6.61 -7.56 3.06
N PHE A 195 6.52 -8.78 2.55
CA PHE A 195 5.28 -9.55 2.61
C PHE A 195 5.27 -10.75 3.55
N HIS A 196 6.35 -11.06 4.27
CA HIS A 196 6.41 -12.23 5.16
C HIS A 196 5.21 -12.29 6.14
N ASP A 197 4.83 -11.15 6.67
CA ASP A 197 3.77 -10.98 7.67
C ASP A 197 2.42 -10.54 7.09
N ILE A 198 2.26 -10.52 5.77
CA ILE A 198 1.06 -9.96 5.13
C ILE A 198 -0.23 -10.69 5.54
N GLY A 199 -0.16 -11.98 5.92
CA GLY A 199 -1.30 -12.72 6.45
C GLY A 199 -1.92 -12.10 7.72
N LYS A 200 -1.20 -11.19 8.41
CA LYS A 200 -1.73 -10.48 9.57
C LYS A 200 -2.94 -9.61 9.24
N ILE A 201 -3.10 -9.16 7.99
CA ILE A 201 -4.28 -8.43 7.52
C ILE A 201 -5.57 -9.22 7.71
N LEU A 202 -5.50 -10.54 7.70
CA LEU A 202 -6.65 -11.42 7.93
C LEU A 202 -6.80 -11.76 9.42
N THR A 203 -5.72 -11.71 10.21
CA THR A 203 -5.77 -12.08 11.63
C THR A 203 -6.20 -10.94 12.57
N MET A 204 -6.01 -9.70 12.13
CA MET A 204 -6.12 -8.52 12.98
C MET A 204 -6.76 -7.36 12.20
N THR A 205 -7.49 -6.50 12.90
CA THR A 205 -8.12 -5.29 12.32
C THR A 205 -7.28 -4.05 12.61
N HIS A 206 -7.46 -3.01 11.79
CA HIS A 206 -6.87 -1.68 12.03
C HIS A 206 -7.26 -1.07 13.40
N THR A 207 -8.40 -1.49 13.98
CA THR A 207 -8.85 -1.12 15.33
C THR A 207 -8.21 -1.95 16.45
N MET A 208 -7.09 -2.61 16.19
CA MET A 208 -6.33 -3.40 17.17
C MET A 208 -7.13 -4.58 17.76
N LYS A 209 -8.02 -5.20 16.98
CA LYS A 209 -8.78 -6.39 17.41
C LYS A 209 -8.33 -7.62 16.65
N ARG A 210 -8.39 -8.78 17.32
CA ARG A 210 -8.20 -10.08 16.66
C ARG A 210 -9.48 -10.46 15.90
N THR A 211 -9.33 -10.94 14.68
CA THR A 211 -10.45 -11.45 13.88
C THR A 211 -10.80 -12.89 14.29
N THR A 212 -11.95 -13.37 13.85
CA THR A 212 -12.36 -14.77 14.07
C THR A 212 -11.36 -15.75 13.47
N ILE A 213 -10.94 -15.53 12.22
CA ILE A 213 -9.95 -16.38 11.55
C ILE A 213 -8.58 -16.28 12.23
N GLY A 214 -8.18 -15.09 12.71
CA GLY A 214 -6.94 -14.90 13.45
C GLY A 214 -6.90 -15.61 14.81
N ALA A 215 -8.05 -15.96 15.38
CA ALA A 215 -8.14 -16.74 16.61
C ALA A 215 -7.87 -18.23 16.37
N THR A 216 -8.08 -18.74 15.16
CA THR A 216 -7.96 -20.16 14.81
C THR A 216 -6.77 -20.47 13.90
N THR A 217 -6.30 -19.48 13.14
CA THR A 217 -5.32 -19.67 12.07
C THR A 217 -4.14 -18.72 12.23
N GLU A 218 -2.95 -19.29 12.11
CA GLU A 218 -1.67 -18.58 12.13
C GLU A 218 -1.50 -17.72 10.86
N HIS A 219 -0.95 -16.52 11.02
CA HIS A 219 -0.80 -15.57 9.92
C HIS A 219 0.12 -16.11 8.83
N GLU A 220 1.07 -16.98 9.14
CA GLU A 220 1.99 -17.58 8.17
C GLU A 220 1.26 -18.44 7.14
N LYS A 221 0.17 -19.11 7.54
CA LYS A 221 -0.69 -19.85 6.60
C LYS A 221 -1.50 -18.87 5.74
N LEU A 222 -2.03 -17.83 6.38
CA LEU A 222 -2.81 -16.79 5.72
C LEU A 222 -1.96 -15.93 4.77
N THR A 223 -0.65 -15.80 4.99
CA THR A 223 0.29 -15.15 4.06
C THR A 223 0.22 -15.85 2.70
N PHE A 224 0.19 -17.19 2.66
CA PHE A 224 0.05 -17.92 1.40
C PHE A 224 -1.35 -17.85 0.82
N GLU A 225 -2.40 -17.73 1.64
CA GLU A 225 -3.77 -17.54 1.16
C GLU A 225 -3.91 -16.17 0.47
N VAL A 226 -3.43 -15.11 1.11
CA VAL A 226 -3.41 -13.74 0.56
C VAL A 226 -2.58 -13.66 -0.72
N LEU A 227 -1.39 -14.27 -0.72
CA LEU A 227 -0.46 -14.17 -1.85
C LEU A 227 -0.73 -15.18 -2.97
N ALA A 228 -1.62 -16.16 -2.77
CA ALA A 228 -1.87 -17.25 -3.71
C ALA A 228 -2.08 -16.82 -5.17
N PRO A 229 -3.01 -15.89 -5.50
CA PRO A 229 -3.25 -15.51 -6.89
C PRO A 229 -2.02 -14.83 -7.53
N TYR A 230 -1.27 -14.02 -6.77
CA TYR A 230 -0.09 -13.32 -7.29
C TYR A 230 1.11 -14.26 -7.45
N LEU A 231 1.28 -15.22 -6.53
CA LEU A 231 2.29 -16.27 -6.66
C LEU A 231 2.00 -17.17 -7.87
N GLN A 232 0.73 -17.49 -8.14
CA GLN A 232 0.37 -18.23 -9.35
C GLN A 232 0.73 -17.47 -10.63
N GLU A 233 0.53 -16.15 -10.65
CA GLU A 233 0.93 -15.33 -11.80
C GLU A 233 2.45 -15.22 -11.93
N LEU A 234 3.16 -15.06 -10.81
CA LEU A 234 4.63 -15.09 -10.80
C LEU A 234 5.16 -16.43 -11.30
N ALA A 235 4.52 -17.56 -10.96
CA ALA A 235 4.93 -18.89 -11.41
C ALA A 235 4.87 -19.05 -12.94
N LYS A 236 3.91 -18.39 -13.62
CA LYS A 236 3.80 -18.44 -15.09
C LYS A 236 4.96 -17.70 -15.76
N ASN A 237 5.38 -16.57 -15.19
CA ASN A 237 6.35 -15.67 -15.78
C ASN A 237 7.79 -15.92 -15.31
N TRP A 238 7.97 -16.45 -14.09
CA TRP A 238 9.25 -16.76 -13.47
C TRP A 238 9.16 -17.92 -12.46
N PRO A 239 9.03 -19.17 -12.94
CA PRO A 239 8.80 -20.34 -12.08
C PRO A 239 9.84 -20.54 -10.97
N ASP A 240 11.12 -20.30 -11.26
CA ASP A 240 12.19 -20.54 -10.28
C ASP A 240 12.25 -19.44 -9.21
N GLY A 241 12.01 -18.18 -9.62
CA GLY A 241 11.88 -17.07 -8.67
C GLY A 241 10.66 -17.24 -7.75
N GLU A 242 9.54 -17.73 -8.28
CA GLU A 242 8.37 -18.06 -7.47
C GLU A 242 8.67 -19.14 -6.42
N LYS A 243 9.29 -20.27 -6.82
CA LYS A 243 9.64 -21.35 -5.89
C LYS A 243 10.55 -20.84 -4.78
N GLN A 244 11.53 -20.01 -5.13
CA GLN A 244 12.44 -19.41 -4.17
C GLN A 244 11.73 -18.41 -3.26
N LEU A 245 10.88 -17.52 -3.79
CA LEU A 245 10.09 -16.59 -2.97
C LEU A 245 9.20 -17.33 -1.97
N ARG A 246 8.51 -18.38 -2.44
CA ARG A 246 7.70 -19.25 -1.59
C ARG A 246 8.53 -19.89 -0.48
N TYR A 247 9.75 -20.34 -0.79
CA TYR A 247 10.67 -20.86 0.22
C TYR A 247 11.00 -19.81 1.27
N LEU A 248 11.42 -18.62 0.86
CA LEU A 248 11.76 -17.51 1.77
C LEU A 248 10.59 -17.15 2.69
N LEU A 249 9.38 -16.99 2.13
CA LEU A 249 8.16 -16.68 2.89
C LEU A 249 7.77 -17.77 3.89
N SER A 250 8.10 -19.03 3.60
CA SER A 250 7.79 -20.17 4.49
C SER A 250 8.85 -20.42 5.57
N TRP A 251 10.00 -19.76 5.45
CA TRP A 251 11.16 -20.11 6.25
C TRP A 251 11.02 -19.56 7.67
N LYS A 252 11.34 -20.42 8.63
CA LYS A 252 11.52 -20.04 10.03
C LYS A 252 12.92 -20.45 10.42
N LEU A 253 13.59 -19.62 11.22
CA LEU A 253 14.91 -19.94 11.75
C LEU A 253 14.92 -21.32 12.40
N LYS A 254 15.76 -22.20 11.84
CA LYS A 254 15.89 -23.60 12.21
C LYS A 254 17.36 -23.91 12.48
N ARG A 255 17.63 -25.04 13.13
CA ARG A 255 19.01 -25.54 13.34
C ARG A 255 19.71 -25.97 12.04
N ARG A 256 18.96 -26.20 10.97
CA ARG A 256 19.50 -26.66 9.67
C ARG A 256 19.84 -25.46 8.79
N ILE A 257 20.94 -25.56 8.05
CA ILE A 257 21.37 -24.57 7.06
C ILE A 257 20.27 -24.43 5.98
N PRO A 258 19.84 -23.21 5.64
CA PRO A 258 18.85 -22.98 4.60
C PRO A 258 19.40 -23.34 3.22
N ARG A 259 18.50 -23.70 2.30
CA ARG A 259 18.82 -23.85 0.87
C ARG A 259 19.14 -22.49 0.23
N TYR A 260 18.48 -21.43 0.70
CA TYR A 260 18.68 -20.07 0.25
C TYR A 260 19.04 -19.20 1.46
N ASN A 261 20.28 -18.71 1.53
CA ASN A 261 20.80 -17.95 2.67
C ASN A 261 19.94 -16.73 3.04
N MET A 262 19.33 -16.12 2.03
CA MET A 262 18.43 -14.98 2.21
C MET A 262 17.23 -15.30 3.12
N ALA A 263 16.81 -16.56 3.21
CA ALA A 263 15.72 -16.97 4.07
C ALA A 263 16.07 -16.82 5.57
N ASP A 264 17.30 -17.19 5.96
CA ASP A 264 17.78 -16.95 7.32
C ASP A 264 17.93 -15.46 7.60
N LEU A 265 18.41 -14.68 6.63
CA LEU A 265 18.55 -13.23 6.80
C LEU A 265 17.20 -12.57 7.07
N VAL A 266 16.19 -12.82 6.24
CA VAL A 266 14.84 -12.27 6.43
C VAL A 266 14.27 -12.68 7.80
N ALA A 267 14.40 -13.96 8.17
CA ALA A 267 13.92 -14.43 9.47
C ALA A 267 14.72 -13.85 10.66
N CYS A 268 16.00 -13.53 10.49
CA CYS A 268 16.77 -12.77 11.48
C CYS A 268 16.28 -11.33 11.60
N CYS A 269 16.04 -10.65 10.48
CA CYS A 269 15.52 -9.29 10.43
C CYS A 269 14.18 -9.19 11.16
N ASP A 270 13.24 -10.11 10.90
CA ASP A 270 11.95 -10.18 11.59
C ASP A 270 12.13 -10.28 13.12
N ARG A 271 12.99 -11.20 13.60
CA ARG A 271 13.28 -11.35 15.03
C ARG A 271 13.95 -10.13 15.66
N ILE A 272 14.84 -9.45 14.94
CA ILE A 272 15.51 -8.25 15.42
C ILE A 272 14.50 -7.12 15.56
N SER A 273 13.66 -6.89 14.55
CA SER A 273 12.58 -5.90 14.58
C SER A 273 11.62 -6.15 15.75
N ALA A 274 11.14 -7.40 15.90
CA ALA A 274 10.27 -7.79 17.01
C ALA A 274 10.94 -7.65 18.39
N GLY A 275 12.26 -7.83 18.45
CA GLY A 275 13.06 -7.76 19.67
C GLY A 275 13.39 -6.34 20.15
N ALA A 276 13.23 -5.32 19.31
CA ALA A 276 13.51 -3.91 19.65
C ALA A 276 12.68 -3.44 20.87
N ASP A 277 11.49 -4.01 21.06
CA ASP A 277 10.65 -3.81 22.25
C ASP A 277 11.31 -4.24 23.55
N MET A 278 12.00 -5.39 23.53
CA MET A 278 12.70 -5.92 24.71
C MET A 278 13.90 -5.04 25.07
N GLN A 279 14.55 -4.45 24.06
CA GLN A 279 15.64 -3.50 24.27
C GLN A 279 15.13 -2.18 24.87
N LYS A 280 14.02 -1.61 24.34
CA LYS A 280 13.38 -0.42 24.92
C LYS A 280 12.98 -0.63 26.38
N LYS A 281 12.39 -1.80 26.71
CA LYS A 281 12.04 -2.17 28.10
C LYS A 281 13.26 -2.28 29.01
N ARG A 282 14.38 -2.87 28.54
CA ARG A 282 15.63 -2.97 29.30
C ARG A 282 16.31 -1.63 29.55
N LEU A 283 16.18 -0.68 28.63
CA LEU A 283 16.78 0.66 28.78
C LEU A 283 15.94 1.59 29.67
N ALA A 284 14.67 1.26 29.88
CA ALA A 284 13.75 2.01 30.74
C ALA A 284 13.67 1.46 32.20
N SER A 285 14.35 0.35 32.49
CA SER A 285 14.44 -0.30 33.81
C SER A 285 15.80 -0.07 34.44
#